data_AF-A0A959ULR2-F1
#
_entry.id   AF-A0A959ULR2-F1
#
_cell.length_a   1.000
_cell.length_b   1.000
_cell.length_c   1.000
_cell.angle_alpha   90.00
_cell.angle_beta   90.00
_cell.angle_gamma   90.00
#
_symmetry.space_group_name_H-M   'P 1'
#
loop_
_entity.id
_entity.type
_entity.pdbx_description
1 polymer ?
#
loop_
_entity_poly.entity_id
_entity_poly.type
_entity_poly.pdbx_seq_one_letter_code
_entity_poly.pdbx_strand_id
1 'polypeptide(L)'
;MKILLISGIILSTLFSGIIFFRKKDKSLSDKILGVWLIFLALNYLRSYLIFEKEIMFLLGFGYTMPALDAPFFFLYILTLTTGQNKFKARWLWHLTPFLLYNFYLFFFLYIKSPAERLAFFQDTTFFSRPLLFHFFEFIMVLIVPVYVAWSFIYIKNHLRNIRNRFSCKDKIDLNWVRYLLMSVSILWLMIIITKAVSGYYNTLRYNDTLMIIHYFELIIVVVIGYFGFHQEKSLFSFSEVNVPDKNTKKYASTGLS
;
A
#
# COMPACT_ATOMS: atom_id res chain seq x y z
N MET A 1 8.78 -13.99 -16.74
CA MET A 1 8.69 -12.63 -16.17
C MET A 1 7.74 -11.73 -16.95
N LYS A 2 7.88 -11.59 -18.27
CA LYS A 2 6.99 -10.78 -19.13
C LYS A 2 5.49 -10.89 -18.83
N ILE A 3 4.95 -12.11 -18.86
CA ILE A 3 3.51 -12.37 -18.66
C ILE A 3 3.05 -11.85 -17.30
N LEU A 4 3.81 -12.11 -16.23
CA LEU A 4 3.53 -11.62 -14.88
C LEU A 4 3.41 -10.09 -14.86
N LEU A 5 4.37 -9.39 -15.48
CA LEU A 5 4.39 -7.94 -15.49
C LEU A 5 3.22 -7.35 -16.28
N ILE A 6 2.91 -7.90 -17.45
CA ILE A 6 1.76 -7.48 -18.27
C ILE A 6 0.45 -7.71 -17.50
N SER A 7 0.28 -8.88 -16.87
CA SER A 7 -0.90 -9.17 -16.05
C SER A 7 -1.05 -8.17 -14.91
N GLY A 8 0.04 -7.79 -14.25
CA GLY A 8 0.06 -6.76 -13.21
C GLY A 8 -0.38 -5.38 -13.72
N ILE A 9 0.12 -4.95 -14.88
CA ILE A 9 -0.32 -3.70 -15.54
C ILE A 9 -1.82 -3.73 -15.81
N ILE A 10 -2.29 -4.80 -16.46
CA ILE A 10 -3.69 -4.93 -16.88
C ILE A 10 -4.62 -4.96 -15.66
N LEU A 11 -4.38 -5.83 -14.69
CA LEU A 11 -5.25 -5.99 -13.53
C LEU A 11 -5.28 -4.74 -12.66
N SER A 12 -4.14 -4.12 -12.40
CA SER A 12 -4.07 -2.90 -11.58
C SER A 12 -4.79 -1.73 -12.26
N THR A 13 -4.60 -1.56 -13.57
CA THR A 13 -5.29 -0.52 -14.36
C THR A 13 -6.79 -0.80 -14.44
N LEU A 14 -7.20 -2.05 -14.66
CA LEU A 14 -8.59 -2.46 -14.73
C LEU A 14 -9.32 -2.19 -13.40
N PHE A 15 -8.77 -2.65 -12.28
CA PHE A 15 -9.39 -2.43 -10.97
C PHE A 15 -9.43 -0.94 -10.60
N SER A 16 -8.37 -0.18 -10.89
CA SER A 16 -8.38 1.27 -10.72
C SER A 16 -9.48 1.94 -11.55
N GLY A 17 -9.60 1.57 -12.83
CA GLY A 17 -10.63 2.07 -13.74
C GLY A 17 -12.05 1.72 -13.26
N ILE A 18 -12.27 0.49 -12.78
CA ILE A 18 -13.56 0.10 -12.19
C ILE A 18 -13.89 0.98 -10.98
N ILE A 19 -12.93 1.21 -10.09
CA ILE A 19 -13.12 2.08 -8.92
C ILE A 19 -13.45 3.51 -9.35
N PHE A 20 -12.75 4.09 -10.33
CA PHE A 20 -12.97 5.49 -10.71
C PHE A 20 -14.18 5.72 -11.62
N PHE A 21 -14.50 4.80 -12.51
CA PHE A 21 -15.54 5.02 -13.53
C PHE A 21 -16.85 4.30 -13.21
N ARG A 22 -16.83 3.18 -12.49
CA ARG A 22 -18.04 2.36 -12.26
C ARG A 22 -18.65 2.54 -10.88
N LYS A 23 -17.83 2.78 -9.86
CA LYS A 23 -18.28 2.96 -8.47
C LYS A 23 -18.97 4.32 -8.30
N LYS A 24 -20.25 4.36 -7.91
CA LYS A 24 -21.03 5.61 -7.80
C LYS A 24 -20.64 6.40 -6.55
N ASP A 25 -20.71 5.78 -5.37
CA ASP A 25 -20.48 6.43 -4.07
C ASP A 25 -19.09 6.14 -3.51
N LYS A 26 -18.07 6.70 -4.18
CA LYS A 26 -16.67 6.45 -3.83
C LYS A 26 -16.32 7.07 -2.48
N SER A 27 -16.05 6.22 -1.51
CA SER A 27 -15.44 6.61 -0.24
C SER A 27 -14.03 7.17 -0.46
N LEU A 28 -13.46 7.81 0.56
CA LEU A 28 -12.07 8.26 0.49
C LEU A 28 -11.10 7.07 0.37
N SER A 29 -11.39 5.95 1.05
CA SER A 29 -10.62 4.71 0.91
C SER A 29 -10.61 4.19 -0.52
N ASP A 30 -11.72 4.31 -1.25
CA ASP A 30 -11.78 3.90 -2.65
C ASP A 30 -10.88 4.76 -3.52
N LYS A 31 -10.90 6.08 -3.32
CA LYS A 31 -10.04 7.00 -4.07
C LYS A 31 -8.57 6.72 -3.80
N ILE A 32 -8.19 6.52 -2.54
CA ILE A 32 -6.82 6.18 -2.14
C ILE A 32 -6.41 4.85 -2.80
N LEU A 33 -7.27 3.84 -2.75
CA LEU A 33 -7.00 2.55 -3.38
C LEU A 33 -6.87 2.66 -4.90
N GLY A 34 -7.76 3.40 -5.56
CA GLY A 34 -7.71 3.62 -7.00
C GLY A 34 -6.40 4.28 -7.43
N VAL A 35 -5.95 5.30 -6.69
CA VAL A 35 -4.65 5.94 -6.93
C VAL A 35 -3.49 4.97 -6.66
N TRP A 36 -3.55 4.21 -5.58
CA TRP A 36 -2.50 3.22 -5.28
C TRP A 36 -2.37 2.16 -6.37
N LEU A 37 -3.49 1.66 -6.90
CA LEU A 37 -3.50 0.72 -8.03
C LEU A 37 -2.89 1.33 -9.31
N ILE A 38 -3.02 2.64 -9.54
CA ILE A 38 -2.30 3.32 -10.65
C ILE A 38 -0.80 3.24 -10.40
N PHE A 39 -0.34 3.53 -9.19
CA PHE A 39 1.08 3.43 -8.87
C PHE A 39 1.62 2.00 -8.99
N LEU A 40 0.85 0.99 -8.59
CA LEU A 40 1.20 -0.41 -8.83
C LEU A 40 1.27 -0.73 -10.33
N ALA A 41 0.31 -0.26 -11.14
CA ALA A 41 0.37 -0.41 -12.59
C ALA A 41 1.65 0.22 -13.18
N LEU A 42 2.01 1.42 -12.71
CA LEU A 42 3.25 2.10 -13.10
C LEU A 42 4.50 1.34 -12.63
N ASN A 43 4.47 0.73 -11.44
CA ASN A 43 5.55 -0.13 -10.93
C ASN A 43 5.78 -1.34 -11.84
N TYR A 44 4.71 -2.03 -12.24
CA TYR A 44 4.79 -3.13 -13.21
C TYR A 44 5.27 -2.68 -14.59
N LEU A 45 4.76 -1.56 -15.10
CA LEU A 45 5.19 -0.99 -16.38
C LEU A 45 6.67 -0.63 -16.34
N ARG A 46 7.13 -0.01 -15.24
CA ARG A 46 8.54 0.31 -15.03
C ARG A 46 9.40 -0.94 -15.12
N SER A 47 9.05 -2.00 -14.39
CA SER A 47 9.79 -3.27 -14.42
C SER A 47 9.73 -3.91 -15.81
N TYR A 48 8.61 -3.84 -16.52
CA TYR A 48 8.51 -4.30 -17.90
C TYR A 48 9.47 -3.55 -18.83
N LEU A 49 9.52 -2.22 -18.72
CA LEU A 49 10.45 -1.38 -19.51
C LEU A 49 11.91 -1.67 -19.18
N ILE A 50 12.25 -2.00 -17.94
CA ILE A 50 13.60 -2.39 -17.55
C ILE A 50 13.98 -3.75 -18.16
N PHE A 51 13.12 -4.76 -18.02
CA PHE A 51 13.48 -6.14 -18.38
C PHE A 51 13.25 -6.51 -19.84
N GLU A 52 12.30 -5.88 -20.51
CA GLU A 52 11.94 -6.20 -21.90
C GLU A 52 12.39 -5.13 -22.89
N LYS A 53 12.71 -3.92 -22.41
CA LYS A 53 13.13 -2.78 -23.23
C LYS A 53 14.46 -2.16 -22.81
N GLU A 54 15.10 -2.71 -21.76
CA GLU A 54 16.41 -2.29 -21.27
C GLU A 54 16.49 -0.79 -20.91
N ILE A 55 15.36 -0.17 -20.52
CA ILE A 55 15.31 1.24 -20.12
C ILE A 55 15.84 1.39 -18.68
N MET A 56 17.17 1.35 -18.54
CA MET A 56 17.86 1.30 -17.24
C MET A 56 17.71 2.57 -16.39
N PHE A 57 17.30 3.71 -16.97
CA PHE A 57 17.03 4.96 -16.23
C PHE A 57 16.02 4.76 -15.09
N LEU A 58 15.07 3.85 -15.30
CA LEU A 58 13.97 3.64 -14.39
C LEU A 58 14.32 2.81 -13.15
N LEU A 59 15.47 2.13 -13.14
CA LEU A 59 15.80 1.19 -12.06
C LEU A 59 15.84 1.84 -10.67
N GLY A 60 16.33 3.08 -10.56
CA GLY A 60 16.43 3.76 -9.25
C GLY A 60 15.07 3.93 -8.56
N PHE A 61 13.99 4.10 -9.33
CA PHE A 61 12.65 4.26 -8.75
C PHE A 61 12.23 3.02 -7.96
N GLY A 62 12.73 1.84 -8.32
CA GLY A 62 12.47 0.59 -7.59
C GLY A 62 12.92 0.63 -6.13
N TYR A 63 14.03 1.32 -5.82
CA TYR A 63 14.50 1.47 -4.44
C TYR A 63 13.57 2.32 -3.58
N THR A 64 12.76 3.17 -4.20
CA THR A 64 11.92 4.15 -3.50
C THR A 64 10.46 3.72 -3.36
N MET A 65 10.02 2.73 -4.14
CA MET A 65 8.62 2.27 -4.11
C MET A 65 8.10 1.83 -2.74
N PRO A 66 8.90 1.18 -1.85
CA PRO A 66 8.42 0.87 -0.51
C PRO A 66 7.94 2.10 0.29
N ALA A 67 8.56 3.26 0.07
CA ALA A 67 8.15 4.53 0.68
C ALA A 67 6.90 5.15 0.05
N LEU A 68 6.39 4.58 -1.03
CA LEU A 68 5.14 4.96 -1.65
C LEU A 68 4.03 3.95 -1.27
N ASP A 69 4.29 2.67 -1.47
CA ASP A 69 3.32 1.59 -1.23
C ASP A 69 2.89 1.49 0.22
N ALA A 70 3.84 1.59 1.17
CA ALA A 70 3.52 1.46 2.58
C ALA A 70 2.62 2.58 3.12
N PRO A 71 2.87 3.87 2.81
CA PRO A 71 1.90 4.94 3.08
C PRO A 71 0.54 4.74 2.44
N PHE A 72 0.46 4.36 1.17
CA PHE A 72 -0.83 4.17 0.49
C PHE A 72 -1.65 3.07 1.16
N PHE A 73 -1.00 1.94 1.46
CA PHE A 73 -1.60 0.85 2.19
C PHE A 73 -2.10 1.30 3.58
N PHE A 74 -1.27 2.00 4.35
CA PHE A 74 -1.69 2.53 5.65
C PHE A 74 -2.86 3.51 5.55
N LEU A 75 -2.82 4.47 4.62
CA LEU A 75 -3.89 5.45 4.42
C LEU A 75 -5.19 4.79 3.97
N TYR A 76 -5.09 3.74 3.16
CA TYR A 76 -6.24 2.91 2.80
C TYR A 76 -6.87 2.27 4.05
N ILE A 77 -6.07 1.60 4.89
CA ILE A 77 -6.54 0.99 6.14
C ILE A 77 -7.12 2.04 7.10
N LEU A 78 -6.44 3.18 7.26
CA LEU A 78 -6.86 4.28 8.10
C LEU A 78 -8.25 4.78 7.69
N THR A 79 -8.43 5.11 6.41
CA THR A 79 -9.69 5.67 5.91
C THR A 79 -10.81 4.65 5.91
N LEU A 80 -10.49 3.40 5.60
CA LEU A 80 -11.43 2.28 5.66
C LEU A 80 -11.95 2.04 7.09
N THR A 81 -11.07 2.07 8.09
CA THR A 81 -11.43 1.76 9.49
C THR A 81 -11.99 2.96 10.25
N THR A 82 -11.62 4.18 9.89
CA THR A 82 -12.12 5.37 10.59
C THR A 82 -13.37 5.97 9.96
N GLY A 83 -13.75 5.55 8.74
CA GLY A 83 -14.82 6.19 7.97
C GLY A 83 -14.49 7.63 7.59
N GLN A 84 -13.21 8.00 7.58
CA GLN A 84 -12.80 9.37 7.29
C GLN A 84 -13.07 9.69 5.82
N ASN A 85 -13.98 10.64 5.57
CA ASN A 85 -14.43 10.97 4.21
C ASN A 85 -13.71 12.17 3.55
N LYS A 86 -12.84 12.89 4.29
CA LYS A 86 -12.09 14.05 3.78
C LYS A 86 -10.58 13.82 3.81
N PHE A 87 -9.90 14.13 2.71
CA PHE A 87 -8.43 14.09 2.62
C PHE A 87 -7.80 15.15 3.52
N LYS A 88 -6.69 14.82 4.18
CA LYS A 88 -5.93 15.77 5.00
C LYS A 88 -4.59 16.06 4.34
N ALA A 89 -4.30 17.33 4.06
CA ALA A 89 -3.05 17.74 3.42
C ALA A 89 -1.80 17.24 4.16
N ARG A 90 -1.86 17.12 5.50
CA ARG A 90 -0.78 16.54 6.31
C ARG A 90 -0.39 15.12 5.93
N TRP A 91 -1.25 14.37 5.23
CA TRP A 91 -0.91 13.03 4.75
C TRP A 91 0.13 13.04 3.62
N LEU A 92 0.33 14.18 2.95
CA LEU A 92 1.39 14.34 1.97
C LEU A 92 2.79 14.21 2.60
N TRP A 93 2.93 14.47 3.90
CA TRP A 93 4.19 14.23 4.62
C TRP A 93 4.62 12.76 4.60
N HIS A 94 3.71 11.82 4.39
CA HIS A 94 4.07 10.41 4.22
C HIS A 94 4.86 10.14 2.93
N LEU A 95 4.81 11.04 1.94
CA LEU A 95 5.58 10.95 0.69
C LEU A 95 7.02 11.48 0.85
N THR A 96 7.36 12.10 1.98
CA THR A 96 8.69 12.69 2.20
C THR A 96 9.83 11.70 1.98
N PRO A 97 9.79 10.45 2.51
CA PRO A 97 10.89 9.51 2.30
C PRO A 97 11.05 9.12 0.82
N PHE A 98 9.94 8.99 0.08
CA PHE A 98 9.96 8.75 -1.36
C PHE A 98 10.60 9.91 -2.13
N LEU A 99 10.20 11.15 -1.82
CA LEU A 99 10.71 12.34 -2.49
C LEU A 99 12.18 12.61 -2.18
N LEU A 100 12.59 12.50 -0.90
CA LEU A 100 13.98 12.71 -0.49
C LEU A 100 14.92 11.69 -1.11
N TYR A 101 14.52 10.41 -1.15
CA TYR A 101 15.38 9.40 -1.74
C TYR A 101 15.46 9.54 -3.27
N ASN A 102 14.36 9.85 -3.95
CA ASN A 102 14.42 10.16 -5.39
C ASN A 102 15.24 11.42 -5.70
N PHE A 103 15.18 12.43 -4.84
CA PHE A 103 16.02 13.62 -4.97
C PHE A 103 17.50 13.26 -4.86
N TYR A 104 17.88 12.43 -3.88
CA TYR A 104 19.24 11.91 -3.78
C TYR A 104 19.64 11.08 -5.01
N LEU A 105 18.81 10.12 -5.43
CA LEU A 105 19.06 9.28 -6.59
C LEU A 105 19.13 10.09 -7.90
N PHE A 106 18.48 11.25 -7.97
CA PHE A 106 18.57 12.11 -9.13
C PHE A 106 20.01 12.54 -9.39
N PHE A 107 20.67 13.10 -8.38
CA PHE A 107 22.06 13.55 -8.50
C PHE A 107 23.05 12.38 -8.47
N PHE A 108 22.74 11.30 -7.76
CA PHE A 108 23.65 10.19 -7.60
C PHE A 108 23.65 9.22 -8.80
N LEU A 109 22.47 8.97 -9.40
CA LEU A 109 22.26 7.88 -10.37
C LEU A 109 21.57 8.35 -11.66
N TYR A 110 20.48 9.12 -11.57
CA TYR A 110 19.66 9.44 -12.75
C TYR A 110 20.37 10.35 -13.75
N ILE A 111 21.29 11.21 -13.33
CA ILE A 111 22.05 12.06 -14.26
C ILE A 111 23.21 11.32 -14.96
N LYS A 112 23.61 10.14 -14.48
CA LYS A 112 24.74 9.37 -15.04
C LYS A 112 24.43 8.79 -16.41
N SER A 113 25.45 8.41 -17.18
CA SER A 113 25.26 7.74 -18.48
C SER A 113 24.60 6.35 -18.32
N PRO A 114 23.92 5.82 -19.36
CA PRO A 114 23.33 4.47 -19.30
C PRO A 114 24.33 3.36 -18.89
N ALA A 115 25.58 3.43 -19.36
CA ALA A 115 26.62 2.46 -19.03
C ALA A 115 27.02 2.52 -17.55
N GLU A 116 27.20 3.72 -16.98
CA GLU A 116 27.48 3.89 -15.55
C GLU A 116 26.32 3.41 -14.68
N ARG A 117 25.07 3.66 -15.08
CA ARG A 117 23.90 3.14 -14.36
C ARG A 117 23.92 1.62 -14.37
N LEU A 118 24.13 0.99 -15.53
CA LEU A 118 24.20 -0.46 -15.64
C LEU A 118 25.31 -1.06 -14.76
N ALA A 119 26.50 -0.45 -14.78
CA ALA A 119 27.61 -0.86 -13.92
C ALA A 119 27.26 -0.75 -12.42
N PHE A 120 26.61 0.34 -12.00
CA PHE A 120 26.12 0.51 -10.63
C PHE A 120 25.12 -0.60 -10.21
N PHE A 121 24.29 -1.08 -11.15
CA PHE A 121 23.33 -2.15 -10.87
C PHE A 121 23.95 -3.55 -10.86
N GLN A 122 24.97 -3.78 -11.69
CA GLN A 122 25.70 -5.06 -11.72
C GLN A 122 26.63 -5.21 -10.53
N ASP A 123 27.15 -4.10 -9.99
CA ASP A 123 27.95 -4.09 -8.78
C ASP A 123 27.05 -4.08 -7.52
N THR A 124 26.87 -5.27 -6.95
CA THR A 124 26.14 -5.49 -5.70
C THR A 124 27.05 -5.43 -4.46
N THR A 125 28.34 -5.14 -4.61
CA THR A 125 29.26 -5.12 -3.47
C THR A 125 28.91 -3.98 -2.53
N PHE A 126 28.92 -4.27 -1.22
CA PHE A 126 28.52 -3.28 -0.21
C PHE A 126 29.45 -2.05 -0.23
N PHE A 127 30.74 -2.24 -0.46
CA PHE A 127 31.76 -1.19 -0.40
C PHE A 127 31.82 -0.27 -1.62
N SER A 128 31.21 -0.65 -2.76
CA SER A 128 31.15 0.20 -3.95
C SER A 128 30.15 1.35 -3.83
N ARG A 129 29.34 1.36 -2.76
CA ARG A 129 28.23 2.30 -2.58
C ARG A 129 28.52 3.29 -1.46
N PRO A 130 28.14 4.58 -1.64
CA PRO A 130 28.36 5.59 -0.63
C PRO A 130 27.51 5.32 0.61
N LEU A 131 28.00 5.74 1.78
CA LEU A 131 27.31 5.58 3.06
C LEU A 131 25.88 6.15 3.02
N LEU A 132 25.67 7.27 2.32
CA LEU A 132 24.35 7.89 2.21
C LEU A 132 23.34 7.01 1.44
N PHE A 133 23.78 6.23 0.45
CA PHE A 133 22.92 5.26 -0.23
C PHE A 133 22.42 4.18 0.74
N HIS A 134 23.34 3.61 1.54
CA HIS A 134 23.00 2.61 2.55
C HIS A 134 22.07 3.15 3.63
N PHE A 135 22.26 4.42 4.03
CA PHE A 135 21.37 5.09 4.96
C PHE A 135 19.93 5.16 4.43
N PHE A 136 19.75 5.57 3.18
CA PHE A 136 18.41 5.59 2.56
C PHE A 136 17.84 4.18 2.41
N GLU A 137 18.63 3.19 1.97
CA GLU A 137 18.15 1.80 1.87
C GLU A 137 17.69 1.26 3.23
N PHE A 138 18.41 1.58 4.31
CA PHE A 138 18.01 1.21 5.66
C PHE A 138 16.66 1.83 6.05
N ILE A 139 16.45 3.11 5.75
CA ILE A 139 15.15 3.78 5.95
C ILE A 139 14.05 3.06 5.14
N MET A 140 14.31 2.71 3.87
CA MET A 140 13.35 2.00 3.03
C MET A 140 13.04 0.60 3.55
N VAL A 141 13.99 -0.06 4.23
CA VAL A 141 13.76 -1.35 4.90
C VAL A 141 12.84 -1.19 6.12
N LEU A 142 13.00 -0.11 6.88
CA LEU A 142 12.23 0.17 8.09
C LEU A 142 10.84 0.78 7.86
N ILE A 143 10.61 1.40 6.70
CA ILE A 143 9.35 2.12 6.46
C ILE A 143 8.14 1.17 6.43
N VAL A 144 8.26 0.03 5.77
CA VAL A 144 7.14 -0.92 5.61
C VAL A 144 6.71 -1.53 6.95
N PRO A 145 7.62 -2.05 7.82
CA PRO A 145 7.25 -2.55 9.14
C PRO A 145 6.56 -1.50 10.01
N VAL A 146 7.00 -0.25 9.96
CA VAL A 146 6.40 0.86 10.71
C VAL A 146 4.95 1.07 10.28
N TYR A 147 4.68 1.18 8.99
CA TYR A 147 3.32 1.37 8.48
C TYR A 147 2.43 0.14 8.66
N VAL A 148 2.99 -1.07 8.56
CA VAL A 148 2.29 -2.33 8.88
C VAL A 148 1.88 -2.34 10.36
N ALA A 149 2.79 -2.02 11.28
CA ALA A 149 2.50 -1.96 12.72
C ALA A 149 1.43 -0.91 13.03
N TRP A 150 1.51 0.27 12.42
CA TRP A 150 0.46 1.29 12.52
C TRP A 150 -0.89 0.80 11.99
N SER A 151 -0.91 0.11 10.84
CA SER A 151 -2.12 -0.47 10.27
C SER A 151 -2.75 -1.50 11.22
N PHE A 152 -1.94 -2.35 11.87
CA PHE A 152 -2.40 -3.30 12.88
C PHE A 152 -3.08 -2.59 14.06
N ILE A 153 -2.49 -1.50 14.55
CA ILE A 153 -3.05 -0.71 15.67
C ILE A 153 -4.42 -0.16 15.30
N TYR A 154 -4.58 0.42 14.10
CA TYR A 154 -5.86 0.97 13.65
C TYR A 154 -6.94 -0.10 13.49
N ILE A 155 -6.60 -1.24 12.88
CA ILE A 155 -7.53 -2.37 12.76
C ILE A 155 -7.96 -2.85 14.15
N LYS A 156 -7.01 -3.09 15.06
CA LYS A 156 -7.30 -3.56 16.44
C LYS A 156 -8.22 -2.60 17.17
N ASN A 157 -7.95 -1.30 17.09
CA ASN A 157 -8.78 -0.26 17.72
C ASN A 157 -10.19 -0.22 17.14
N HIS A 158 -10.32 -0.30 15.81
CA HIS A 158 -11.61 -0.30 15.15
C HIS A 158 -12.47 -1.50 15.54
N LEU A 159 -11.89 -2.71 15.58
CA LEU A 159 -12.58 -3.92 16.03
C LEU A 159 -13.03 -3.86 17.49
N ARG A 160 -12.20 -3.28 18.37
CA ARG A 160 -12.58 -3.02 19.77
C ARG A 160 -13.76 -2.06 19.85
N ASN A 161 -13.77 -1.01 19.02
CA ASN A 161 -14.85 -0.02 19.00
C ASN A 161 -16.16 -0.61 18.49
N ILE A 162 -16.13 -1.45 17.43
CA ILE A 162 -17.33 -2.15 16.92
C ILE A 162 -17.91 -3.04 18.02
N ARG A 163 -17.08 -3.88 18.65
CA ARG A 163 -17.52 -4.81 19.72
C ARG A 163 -18.18 -4.07 20.89
N ASN A 164 -17.69 -2.89 21.23
CA ASN A 164 -18.22 -2.10 22.34
C ASN A 164 -19.51 -1.34 21.99
N ARG A 165 -19.80 -1.10 20.70
CA ARG A 165 -20.95 -0.30 20.25
C ARG A 165 -22.12 -1.12 19.73
N PHE A 166 -21.87 -2.33 19.24
CA PHE A 166 -22.89 -3.18 18.66
C PHE A 166 -22.90 -4.55 19.36
N SER A 167 -23.94 -4.80 20.15
CA SER A 167 -24.26 -6.14 20.70
C SER A 167 -24.81 -7.10 19.63
N CYS A 168 -25.12 -6.59 18.43
CA CYS A 168 -25.64 -7.37 17.32
C CYS A 168 -24.51 -7.94 16.44
N LYS A 169 -24.64 -9.24 16.15
CA LYS A 169 -23.70 -10.13 15.45
C LYS A 169 -23.62 -9.90 13.93
N ASP A 170 -23.86 -8.68 13.43
CA ASP A 170 -23.64 -8.40 12.01
C ASP A 170 -22.15 -8.21 11.77
N LYS A 171 -21.51 -9.32 11.40
CA LYS A 171 -20.07 -9.43 11.16
C LYS A 171 -19.69 -8.52 9.99
N ILE A 172 -19.23 -7.31 10.29
CA ILE A 172 -18.36 -6.59 9.37
C ILE A 172 -17.12 -7.47 9.19
N ASP A 173 -17.02 -8.15 8.05
CA ASP A 173 -15.91 -9.04 7.77
C ASP A 173 -14.66 -8.23 7.43
N LEU A 174 -13.84 -7.99 8.45
CA LEU A 174 -12.51 -7.40 8.33
C LEU A 174 -11.41 -8.46 8.31
N ASN A 175 -11.76 -9.75 8.23
CA ASN A 175 -10.75 -10.81 8.21
C ASN A 175 -9.90 -10.71 6.94
N TRP A 176 -10.50 -10.37 5.81
CA TRP A 176 -9.76 -10.17 4.56
C TRP A 176 -8.70 -9.05 4.70
N VAL A 177 -9.00 -7.96 5.40
CA VAL A 177 -8.04 -6.87 5.68
C VAL A 177 -6.90 -7.37 6.56
N ARG A 178 -7.21 -8.18 7.58
CA ARG A 178 -6.20 -8.80 8.44
C ARG A 178 -5.32 -9.77 7.66
N TYR A 179 -5.90 -10.60 6.79
CA TYR A 179 -5.16 -11.51 5.92
C TYR A 179 -4.27 -10.75 4.96
N LEU A 180 -4.76 -9.67 4.36
CA LEU A 180 -3.96 -8.78 3.52
C LEU A 180 -2.76 -8.21 4.30
N LEU A 181 -3.00 -7.71 5.51
CA LEU A 181 -1.96 -7.16 6.37
C LEU A 181 -0.92 -8.22 6.80
N MET A 182 -1.37 -9.45 7.10
CA MET A 182 -0.49 -10.59 7.38
C MET A 182 0.34 -10.95 6.14
N SER A 183 -0.25 -11.00 4.96
CA SER A 183 0.44 -11.28 3.70
C SER A 183 1.52 -10.25 3.39
N VAL A 184 1.24 -8.95 3.57
CA VAL A 184 2.24 -7.87 3.42
C VAL A 184 3.37 -8.03 4.45
N SER A 185 3.05 -8.41 5.68
CA SER A 185 4.06 -8.63 6.74
C SER A 185 4.99 -9.80 6.39
N ILE A 186 4.44 -10.91 5.93
CA ILE A 186 5.20 -12.10 5.52
C ILE A 186 6.07 -11.79 4.31
N LEU A 187 5.51 -11.14 3.29
CA LEU A 187 6.26 -10.69 2.11
C LEU A 187 7.46 -9.83 2.52
N TRP A 188 7.23 -8.86 3.41
CA TRP A 188 8.30 -7.96 3.83
C TRP A 188 9.39 -8.67 4.63
N LEU A 189 9.00 -9.59 5.52
CA LEU A 189 9.96 -10.42 6.25
C LEU A 189 10.82 -11.26 5.28
N MET A 190 10.21 -11.85 4.26
CA MET A 190 10.93 -12.57 3.20
C MET A 190 11.89 -11.66 2.43
N ILE A 191 11.52 -10.42 2.14
CA ILE A 191 12.40 -9.43 1.48
C ILE A 191 13.60 -9.10 2.37
N ILE A 192 13.39 -8.88 3.67
CA ILE A 192 14.48 -8.61 4.62
C ILE A 192 15.46 -9.79 4.67
N ILE A 193 14.95 -11.01 4.82
CA ILE A 193 15.76 -12.23 4.85
C ILE A 193 16.53 -12.40 3.54
N THR A 194 15.85 -12.25 2.40
CA THR A 194 16.47 -12.34 1.07
C THR A 194 17.59 -11.31 0.90
N LYS A 195 17.38 -10.07 1.32
CA LYS A 195 18.42 -9.01 1.30
C LYS A 195 19.59 -9.34 2.22
N ALA A 196 19.33 -9.84 3.42
CA ALA A 196 20.39 -10.21 4.36
C ALA A 196 21.24 -11.38 3.83
N VAL A 197 20.61 -12.42 3.27
CA VAL A 197 21.30 -13.58 2.69
C VAL A 197 22.04 -13.19 1.41
N SER A 198 21.41 -12.45 0.49
CA SER A 198 22.04 -12.01 -0.75
C SER A 198 23.22 -11.07 -0.52
N GLY A 199 23.11 -10.14 0.43
CA GLY A 199 24.19 -9.24 0.81
C GLY A 199 25.39 -9.97 1.42
N TYR A 200 25.18 -11.09 2.10
CA TYR A 200 26.26 -11.87 2.73
C TYR A 200 26.89 -12.91 1.78
N TYR A 201 26.09 -13.61 0.97
CA TYR A 201 26.56 -14.73 0.16
C TYR A 201 26.66 -14.44 -1.35
N ASN A 202 26.15 -13.31 -1.83
CA ASN A 202 26.04 -12.98 -3.27
C ASN A 202 25.40 -14.09 -4.13
N THR A 203 24.52 -14.90 -3.52
CA THR A 203 23.97 -16.12 -4.14
C THR A 203 22.65 -15.90 -4.88
N LEU A 204 21.92 -14.82 -4.59
CA LEU A 204 20.61 -14.55 -5.18
C LEU A 204 20.68 -13.47 -6.24
N ARG A 205 20.25 -13.79 -7.46
CA ARG A 205 20.19 -12.82 -8.54
C ARG A 205 19.09 -11.81 -8.26
N TYR A 206 19.37 -10.54 -8.54
CA TYR A 206 18.42 -9.44 -8.40
C TYR A 206 17.07 -9.72 -9.09
N ASN A 207 17.11 -10.34 -10.28
CA ASN A 207 15.92 -10.68 -11.07
C ASN A 207 15.00 -11.67 -10.35
N ASP A 208 15.54 -12.65 -9.63
CA ASP A 208 14.75 -13.67 -8.94
C ASP A 208 14.02 -13.07 -7.75
N THR A 209 14.71 -12.20 -6.99
CA THR A 209 14.11 -11.46 -5.87
C THR A 209 12.98 -10.56 -6.35
N LEU A 210 13.20 -9.81 -7.44
CA LEU A 210 12.15 -8.97 -8.02
C LEU A 210 10.98 -9.79 -8.57
N MET A 211 11.23 -10.96 -9.17
CA MET A 211 10.15 -11.81 -9.66
C MET A 211 9.22 -12.24 -8.52
N ILE A 212 9.79 -12.63 -7.38
CA ILE A 212 9.02 -12.99 -6.17
C ILE A 212 8.20 -11.78 -5.72
N ILE A 213 8.80 -10.60 -5.60
CA ILE A 213 8.10 -9.37 -5.17
C ILE A 213 6.89 -9.08 -6.08
N HIS A 214 7.09 -9.04 -7.40
CA HIS A 214 6.02 -8.76 -8.36
C HIS A 214 4.92 -9.83 -8.37
N TYR A 215 5.26 -11.08 -8.07
CA TYR A 215 4.28 -12.16 -7.95
C TYR A 215 3.37 -11.95 -6.73
N PHE A 216 3.95 -11.62 -5.57
CA PHE A 216 3.18 -11.30 -4.37
C PHE A 216 2.37 -10.01 -4.51
N GLU A 217 2.92 -8.97 -5.13
CA GLU A 217 2.17 -7.76 -5.49
C GLU A 217 0.93 -8.10 -6.34
N LEU A 218 1.03 -9.09 -7.25
CA LEU A 218 -0.07 -9.45 -8.13
C LEU A 218 -1.19 -10.12 -7.34
N ILE A 219 -0.83 -11.00 -6.40
CA ILE A 219 -1.77 -11.62 -5.46
C ILE A 219 -2.48 -10.52 -4.65
N ILE A 220 -1.73 -9.54 -4.15
CA ILE A 220 -2.28 -8.39 -3.41
C ILE A 220 -3.27 -7.61 -4.28
N VAL A 221 -2.92 -7.31 -5.53
CA VAL A 221 -3.82 -6.63 -6.48
C VAL A 221 -5.11 -7.41 -6.71
N VAL A 222 -5.03 -8.74 -6.88
CA VAL A 222 -6.22 -9.60 -7.05
C VAL A 222 -7.07 -9.62 -5.79
N VAL A 223 -6.47 -9.80 -4.62
CA VAL A 223 -7.18 -9.81 -3.33
C VAL A 223 -7.87 -8.48 -3.10
N ILE A 224 -7.17 -7.36 -3.27
CA ILE A 224 -7.76 -6.03 -3.05
C ILE A 224 -8.80 -5.71 -4.13
N GLY A 225 -8.58 -6.07 -5.39
CA GLY A 225 -9.56 -5.89 -6.46
C GLY A 225 -10.87 -6.63 -6.18
N TYR A 226 -10.77 -7.87 -5.68
CA TYR A 226 -11.92 -8.66 -5.28
C TYR A 226 -12.63 -8.06 -4.05
N PHE A 227 -11.93 -7.85 -2.94
CA PHE A 227 -12.56 -7.42 -1.68
C PHE A 227 -12.93 -5.94 -1.66
N GLY A 228 -12.12 -5.06 -2.26
CA GLY A 228 -12.38 -3.62 -2.33
C GLY A 228 -13.64 -3.27 -3.12
N PHE A 229 -14.04 -4.12 -4.07
CA PHE A 229 -15.31 -3.97 -4.78
C PHE A 229 -16.52 -4.41 -3.94
N HIS A 230 -16.39 -5.52 -3.19
CA HIS A 230 -17.51 -6.09 -2.43
C HIS A 230 -17.84 -5.35 -1.12
N GLN A 231 -16.99 -4.43 -0.66
CA GLN A 231 -17.12 -3.79 0.65
C GLN A 231 -18.16 -2.65 0.73
N GLU A 232 -18.87 -2.32 -0.36
CA GLU A 232 -19.82 -1.19 -0.43
C GLU A 232 -21.03 -1.27 0.53
N LYS A 233 -21.40 -2.44 1.05
CA LYS A 233 -22.73 -2.60 1.70
C LYS A 233 -22.75 -2.65 3.24
N SER A 234 -21.63 -2.85 3.95
CA SER A 234 -21.69 -3.19 5.39
C SER A 234 -21.05 -2.20 6.37
N LEU A 235 -20.20 -1.27 5.92
CA LEU A 235 -19.49 -0.35 6.84
C LEU A 235 -20.17 1.01 7.02
N PHE A 236 -20.91 1.50 6.02
CA PHE A 236 -21.47 2.85 6.01
C PHE A 236 -22.98 2.94 6.32
N SER A 237 -23.74 1.83 6.27
CA SER A 237 -25.17 1.89 6.65
C SER A 237 -25.39 2.16 8.14
N PHE A 238 -24.37 1.95 8.98
CA PHE A 238 -24.45 2.19 10.42
C PHE A 238 -24.07 3.62 10.85
N SER A 239 -23.49 4.42 9.95
CA SER A 239 -23.22 5.85 10.22
C SER A 239 -24.42 6.76 9.99
N GLU A 240 -25.49 6.26 9.34
CA GLU A 240 -26.74 6.99 9.10
C GLU A 240 -27.86 6.68 10.12
N VAL A 241 -27.56 5.96 11.21
CA VAL A 241 -28.54 5.85 12.30
C VAL A 241 -28.60 7.19 13.03
N ASN A 242 -29.57 7.99 12.60
CA ASN A 242 -30.05 9.22 13.21
C ASN A 242 -29.83 9.22 14.72
N VAL A 243 -29.01 10.16 15.20
CA VAL A 243 -29.08 10.61 16.58
C VAL A 243 -30.50 11.12 16.78
N PRO A 244 -31.33 10.52 17.64
CA PRO A 244 -32.67 11.05 17.88
C PRO A 244 -32.49 12.47 18.40
N ASP A 245 -33.13 13.41 17.70
CA ASP A 245 -33.16 14.82 18.07
C ASP A 245 -33.59 14.91 19.54
N LYS A 246 -32.68 15.40 20.38
CA LYS A 246 -32.81 15.40 21.84
C LYS A 246 -33.76 16.50 22.33
N ASN A 247 -34.75 16.84 21.52
CA ASN A 247 -35.70 17.94 21.72
C ASN A 247 -37.18 17.51 21.73
N THR A 248 -37.50 16.23 21.78
CA THR A 248 -38.85 15.80 22.19
C THR A 248 -39.00 15.90 23.70
N LYS A 249 -39.42 17.09 24.13
CA LYS A 249 -39.85 17.40 25.49
C LYS A 249 -40.89 16.37 25.99
N LYS A 250 -40.54 15.79 27.14
CA LYS A 250 -41.32 15.78 28.39
C LYS A 250 -42.63 14.97 28.41
N TYR A 251 -42.57 13.87 29.16
CA TYR A 251 -43.69 13.14 29.76
C TYR A 251 -44.77 14.07 30.34
N ALA A 252 -46.00 13.86 29.88
CA ALA A 252 -47.28 14.13 30.55
C ALA A 252 -48.31 13.27 29.80
N SER A 253 -49.18 12.46 30.36
CA SER A 253 -49.61 12.21 31.74
C SER A 253 -50.21 10.80 31.78
N THR A 254 -49.90 10.05 32.83
CA THR A 254 -50.71 8.90 33.26
C THR A 254 -52.11 9.40 33.62
N GLY A 255 -53.13 8.91 32.92
CA GLY A 255 -54.54 9.07 33.27
C GLY A 255 -55.20 7.70 33.33
N LEU A 256 -55.19 7.11 34.51
CA LEU A 256 -56.16 6.09 34.96
C LEU A 256 -57.32 6.88 35.58
N SER A 257 -58.46 6.91 34.88
CA SER A 257 -59.83 7.00 35.43
C SER A 257 -60.81 6.87 34.29
#